data_AF-A0A4Y3VN89-F1
#
_entry.id   AF-A0A4Y3VN89-F1
#
_cell.length_a   1.000
_cell.length_b   1.000
_cell.length_c   1.000
_cell.angle_alpha   90.00
_cell.angle_beta   90.00
_cell.angle_gamma   90.00
#
_symmetry.space_group_name_H-M   'P 1'
#
loop_
_entity.id
_entity.type
_entity.pdbx_description
1 polymer ?
#
loop_
_entity_poly.entity_id
_entity_poly.type
_entity_poly.pdbx_seq_one_letter_code
_entity_poly.pdbx_strand_id
1 'polypeptide(L)'
;MFDLVLRDVRGTTTLGRLWFDQWILGFAYDGSRRVDYVSSIENIRVQPIPTEDAKKWRIGQHFHHNINASSSDPDPKVTAPQTMNRDELLGVWDTKPHWTLTYTSPDKGALFDRGNQQRVFSTVAMDMSASSPNSAPFTGGSNVYNSSVRYYYAGNIAGKHKGTVFTKARVELVMSQKDPAVNESALHIYDALNRPERTFPSWPGKSIPGSKEPLRRVVDPGSIEKNRKKSISECKKVWGDYAGSGLECDEYPFASTKEGSTKGDNRFSVRLIDGKDNRKGGERLNETYTLNRVLDGDPFYVKITN
;
A
#
# COMPACT_ATOMS: atom_id res chain seq x y z
N MET A 1 -11.33 -15.23 13.05
CA MET A 1 -11.71 -16.25 14.04
C MET A 1 -10.64 -17.33 14.14
N PHE A 2 -10.07 -17.49 15.33
CA PHE A 2 -9.21 -18.61 15.70
C PHE A 2 -10.04 -19.73 16.33
N ASP A 3 -9.61 -20.96 16.11
CA ASP A 3 -10.21 -22.18 16.64
C ASP A 3 -9.08 -23.14 17.02
N LEU A 4 -8.78 -23.20 18.32
CA LEU A 4 -7.59 -23.86 18.85
C LEU A 4 -7.98 -25.03 19.74
N VAL A 5 -7.29 -26.16 19.56
CA VAL A 5 -7.33 -27.29 20.50
C VAL A 5 -6.09 -27.23 21.37
N LEU A 6 -6.27 -26.95 22.66
CA LEU A 6 -5.17 -27.00 23.63
C LEU A 6 -4.91 -28.44 24.03
N ARG A 7 -3.64 -28.82 24.04
CA ARG A 7 -3.17 -30.15 24.40
C ARG A 7 -2.23 -30.08 25.58
N ASP A 8 -2.13 -31.16 26.33
CA ASP A 8 -1.24 -31.30 27.48
C ASP A 8 0.23 -31.01 27.11
N VAL A 9 1.10 -30.85 28.10
CA VAL A 9 2.55 -30.59 27.88
C VAL A 9 3.25 -31.61 26.99
N ARG A 10 2.70 -32.83 26.84
CA ARG A 10 3.24 -33.89 25.96
C ARG A 10 2.63 -33.84 24.56
N GLY A 11 1.62 -33.01 24.31
CA GLY A 11 0.84 -32.94 23.08
C GLY A 11 -0.12 -34.12 22.90
N THR A 12 -0.28 -34.99 23.89
CA THR A 12 -0.97 -36.27 23.77
C THR A 12 -2.47 -36.17 24.03
N THR A 13 -2.86 -35.43 25.07
CA THR A 13 -4.25 -35.34 25.54
C THR A 13 -4.83 -33.97 25.23
N THR A 14 -6.08 -33.92 24.77
CA THR A 14 -6.81 -32.65 24.61
C THR A 14 -7.27 -32.13 25.97
N LEU A 15 -6.89 -30.89 26.29
CA LEU A 15 -7.30 -30.14 27.48
C LEU A 15 -8.59 -29.34 27.27
N GLY A 16 -8.89 -29.02 26.01
CA GLY A 16 -10.14 -28.39 25.62
C GLY A 16 -9.98 -27.56 24.35
N ARG A 17 -10.99 -26.75 24.07
CA ARG A 17 -11.07 -25.96 22.84
C ARG A 17 -11.30 -24.48 23.16
N LEU A 18 -10.65 -23.60 22.42
CA LEU A 18 -10.65 -22.16 22.59
C LEU A 18 -10.95 -21.49 21.25
N TRP A 19 -11.93 -20.60 21.24
CA TRP A 19 -12.30 -19.77 20.09
C TRP A 19 -12.22 -18.30 20.47
N PHE A 20 -11.81 -17.47 19.53
CA PHE A 20 -11.82 -16.01 19.69
C PHE A 20 -11.65 -15.33 18.33
N ASP A 21 -11.99 -14.05 18.29
CA ASP A 21 -11.67 -13.19 17.16
C ASP A 21 -10.43 -12.35 17.46
N GLN A 22 -9.58 -12.22 16.44
CA GLN A 22 -8.45 -11.32 16.40
C GLN A 22 -8.54 -10.51 15.11
N TRP A 23 -8.52 -9.20 15.25
CA TRP A 23 -8.34 -8.21 14.21
C TRP A 23 -7.31 -7.14 14.62
N ILE A 24 -6.59 -6.61 13.63
CA ILE A 24 -5.68 -5.46 13.80
C ILE A 24 -6.10 -4.37 12.83
N LEU A 25 -6.24 -3.14 13.34
CA LEU A 25 -6.40 -1.94 12.54
C LEU A 25 -5.09 -1.16 12.51
N GLY A 26 -4.66 -0.75 11.32
CA GLY A 26 -3.45 0.05 11.12
C GLY A 26 -3.77 1.46 10.62
N PHE A 27 -3.05 2.46 11.14
CA PHE A 27 -3.21 3.87 10.78
C PHE A 27 -1.86 4.46 10.35
N ALA A 28 -1.83 4.98 9.13
CA ALA A 28 -0.69 5.71 8.57
C ALA A 28 -1.06 7.20 8.42
N TYR A 29 -0.05 8.08 8.38
CA TYR A 29 -0.26 9.51 8.60
C TYR A 29 0.41 10.38 7.53
N ASP A 30 -0.34 11.40 7.09
CA ASP A 30 0.17 12.55 6.34
C ASP A 30 0.66 13.65 7.31
N GLY A 31 1.97 13.87 7.36
CA GLY A 31 2.64 14.85 8.21
C GLY A 31 3.40 14.27 9.39
N SER A 32 3.34 12.96 9.63
CA SER A 32 4.02 12.31 10.75
C SER A 32 4.70 11.00 10.35
N ARG A 33 5.96 10.83 10.77
CA ARG A 33 6.71 9.57 10.61
C ARG A 33 6.31 8.58 11.71
N ARG A 34 5.02 8.23 11.74
CA ARG A 34 4.36 7.39 12.75
C ARG A 34 3.41 6.40 12.09
N VAL A 35 3.30 5.20 12.63
CA VAL A 35 2.22 4.26 12.33
C VAL A 35 1.66 3.76 13.66
N ASP A 36 0.34 3.66 13.73
CA ASP A 36 -0.36 3.12 14.88
C ASP A 36 -1.08 1.83 14.53
N TYR A 37 -1.13 0.92 15.49
CA TYR A 37 -1.93 -0.29 15.42
C TYR A 37 -2.86 -0.37 16.62
N VAL A 38 -4.09 -0.79 16.39
CA VAL A 38 -5.01 -1.24 17.43
C VAL A 38 -5.22 -2.74 17.21
N SER A 39 -4.77 -3.55 18.16
CA SER A 39 -4.91 -5.01 18.16
C SER A 39 -6.01 -5.41 19.14
N SER A 40 -6.80 -6.41 18.81
CA SER A 40 -7.94 -6.83 19.64
C SER A 40 -8.01 -8.33 19.87
N ILE A 41 -8.52 -8.75 21.02
CA ILE A 41 -8.99 -10.13 21.23
C ILE A 41 -10.40 -10.05 21.81
N GLU A 42 -11.35 -10.62 21.09
CA GLU A 42 -12.78 -10.50 21.39
C GLU A 42 -13.52 -11.83 21.19
N ASN A 43 -14.78 -11.87 21.64
CA ASN A 43 -15.69 -12.99 21.42
C ASN A 43 -15.12 -14.35 21.89
N ILE A 44 -14.46 -14.34 23.04
CA ILE A 44 -13.79 -15.52 23.59
C ILE A 44 -14.83 -16.55 24.01
N ARG A 45 -14.68 -17.78 23.52
CA ARG A 45 -15.44 -18.95 23.96
C ARG A 45 -14.47 -20.05 24.32
N VAL A 46 -14.73 -20.75 25.41
CA VAL A 46 -13.83 -21.78 25.92
C VAL A 46 -14.63 -22.99 26.39
N GLN A 47 -14.12 -24.18 26.07
CA GLN A 47 -14.70 -25.45 26.48
C GLN A 47 -13.58 -26.35 27.03
N PRO A 48 -13.26 -26.25 28.34
CA PRO A 48 -12.27 -27.11 28.99
C PRO A 48 -12.84 -28.51 29.25
N ILE A 49 -11.96 -29.51 29.39
CA ILE A 49 -12.34 -30.79 30.03
C ILE A 49 -12.59 -30.58 31.54
N PRO A 50 -13.28 -31.49 32.24
CA PRO A 50 -13.65 -31.29 33.65
C PRO A 50 -12.49 -31.02 34.63
N THR A 51 -11.27 -31.48 34.30
CA THR A 51 -10.08 -31.30 35.13
C THR A 51 -9.34 -29.98 34.87
N GLU A 52 -9.77 -29.19 33.89
CA GLU A 52 -9.14 -27.94 33.49
C GLU A 52 -9.91 -26.72 33.98
N ASP A 53 -9.17 -25.71 34.45
CA ASP A 53 -9.72 -24.43 34.87
C ASP A 53 -9.45 -23.37 33.80
N ALA A 54 -10.47 -23.09 32.98
CA ALA A 54 -10.40 -22.10 31.91
C ALA A 54 -10.10 -20.67 32.41
N LYS A 55 -10.32 -20.36 33.71
CA LYS A 55 -9.96 -19.04 34.26
C LYS A 55 -8.46 -18.81 34.33
N LYS A 56 -7.66 -19.87 34.20
CA LYS A 56 -6.18 -19.81 34.16
C LYS A 56 -5.62 -19.81 32.75
N TRP A 57 -6.48 -19.93 31.74
CA TRP A 57 -6.04 -19.93 30.34
C TRP A 57 -5.68 -18.50 29.91
N ARG A 58 -4.74 -18.41 28.98
CA ARG A 58 -4.14 -17.16 28.53
C ARG A 58 -4.11 -17.08 27.02
N ILE A 59 -4.19 -15.86 26.51
CA ILE A 59 -3.84 -15.53 25.13
C ILE A 59 -2.81 -14.41 25.17
N GLY A 60 -1.75 -14.54 24.37
CA GLY A 60 -0.71 -13.55 24.23
C GLY A 60 -0.57 -13.03 22.81
N GLN A 61 -0.27 -11.74 22.70
CA GLN A 61 0.12 -11.05 21.48
C GLN A 61 1.56 -10.56 21.65
N HIS A 62 2.43 -10.95 20.72
CA HIS A 62 3.88 -10.73 20.79
C HIS A 62 4.33 -10.01 19.51
N PHE A 63 4.35 -8.70 19.57
CA PHE A 63 4.78 -7.87 18.45
C PHE A 63 6.30 -7.81 18.37
N HIS A 64 6.79 -7.79 17.15
CA HIS A 64 8.18 -7.53 16.84
C HIS A 64 8.26 -6.73 15.53
N HIS A 65 9.41 -6.13 15.28
CA HIS A 65 9.63 -5.38 14.05
C HIS A 65 11.02 -5.64 13.50
N ASN A 66 11.13 -5.51 12.18
CA ASN A 66 12.39 -5.61 11.47
C ASN A 66 12.52 -4.47 10.47
N ILE A 67 13.73 -3.93 10.32
CA ILE A 67 14.05 -2.88 9.36
C ILE A 67 14.69 -3.52 8.13
N ASN A 68 14.16 -3.24 6.94
CA ASN A 68 14.81 -3.60 5.70
C ASN A 68 15.85 -2.54 5.33
N ALA A 69 17.06 -2.68 5.86
CA ALA A 69 18.16 -1.75 5.61
C ALA A 69 18.53 -1.64 4.12
N SER A 70 18.44 -2.74 3.35
CA SER A 70 18.80 -2.76 1.92
C SER A 70 17.89 -1.89 1.04
N SER A 71 16.65 -1.68 1.46
CA SER A 71 15.67 -0.86 0.74
C SER A 71 15.48 0.52 1.36
N SER A 72 16.16 0.81 2.47
CA SER A 72 16.04 2.08 3.20
C SER A 72 17.19 3.03 2.86
N ASP A 73 16.95 4.32 3.09
CA ASP A 73 18.00 5.34 3.05
C ASP A 73 18.99 5.14 4.22
N PRO A 74 20.20 5.73 4.16
CA PRO A 74 21.24 5.54 5.18
C PRO A 74 20.82 5.83 6.62
N ASP A 75 21.33 5.01 7.55
CA ASP A 75 21.02 5.03 9.00
C ASP A 75 19.50 4.95 9.28
N PRO A 76 18.82 3.86 8.85
CA PRO A 76 17.39 3.69 9.07
C PRO A 76 17.11 3.33 10.53
N LYS A 77 16.14 4.03 11.13
CA LYS A 77 15.74 3.81 12.53
C LYS A 77 14.23 3.77 12.67
N VAL A 78 13.77 2.84 13.50
CA VAL A 78 12.40 2.74 13.99
C VAL A 78 12.44 2.72 15.51
N THR A 79 11.61 3.53 16.15
CA THR A 79 11.37 3.52 17.59
C THR A 79 10.09 2.75 17.84
N ALA A 80 10.23 1.61 18.52
CA ALA A 80 9.13 0.75 18.95
C ALA A 80 8.45 1.28 20.23
N PRO A 81 7.20 0.85 20.52
CA PRO A 81 6.58 1.13 21.80
C PRO A 81 7.33 0.43 22.95
N GLN A 82 7.17 0.95 24.17
CA GLN A 82 7.82 0.40 25.37
C GLN A 82 7.42 -1.06 25.63
N THR A 83 6.15 -1.39 25.41
CA THR A 83 5.62 -2.74 25.56
C THR A 83 5.28 -3.30 24.19
N MET A 84 5.85 -4.47 23.88
CA MET A 84 5.58 -5.22 22.64
C MET A 84 5.08 -6.65 22.91
N ASN A 85 4.89 -7.02 24.17
CA ASN A 85 4.30 -8.29 24.56
C ASN A 85 3.13 -8.02 25.50
N ARG A 86 1.98 -8.58 25.20
CA ARG A 86 0.80 -8.57 26.06
C ARG A 86 0.26 -9.99 26.15
N ASP A 87 0.47 -10.61 27.30
CA ASP A 87 0.01 -11.97 27.61
C ASP A 87 -0.90 -11.88 28.82
N GLU A 88 -2.17 -12.23 28.65
CA GLU A 88 -3.21 -12.00 29.65
C GLU A 88 -4.18 -13.18 29.77
N LEU A 89 -4.83 -13.28 30.95
CA LEU A 89 -5.93 -14.23 31.18
C LEU A 89 -7.12 -13.89 30.27
N LEU A 90 -7.92 -14.90 29.92
CA LEU A 90 -9.12 -14.72 29.09
C LEU A 90 -10.05 -13.60 29.62
N GLY A 91 -10.33 -13.58 30.92
CA GLY A 91 -11.21 -12.57 31.53
C GLY A 91 -10.65 -11.14 31.50
N VAL A 92 -9.34 -10.97 31.36
CA VAL A 92 -8.74 -9.64 31.16
C VAL A 92 -8.99 -9.17 29.73
N TRP A 93 -8.93 -10.06 28.74
CA TRP A 93 -9.29 -9.74 27.36
C TRP A 93 -10.76 -9.39 27.22
N ASP A 94 -11.67 -10.09 27.91
CA ASP A 94 -13.10 -9.76 27.91
C ASP A 94 -13.40 -8.33 28.38
N THR A 95 -12.59 -7.80 29.30
CA THR A 95 -12.79 -6.45 29.87
C THR A 95 -11.92 -5.37 29.22
N LYS A 96 -10.78 -5.75 28.64
CA LYS A 96 -9.82 -4.86 27.97
C LYS A 96 -9.35 -5.49 26.66
N PRO A 97 -10.23 -5.62 25.66
CA PRO A 97 -9.90 -6.36 24.43
C PRO A 97 -8.81 -5.66 23.61
N HIS A 98 -8.75 -4.33 23.66
CA HIS A 98 -7.90 -3.53 22.77
C HIS A 98 -6.52 -3.24 23.35
N TRP A 99 -5.54 -3.17 22.46
CA TRP A 99 -4.19 -2.75 22.75
C TRP A 99 -3.63 -1.89 21.62
N THR A 100 -3.15 -0.70 21.96
CA THR A 100 -2.58 0.24 20.99
C THR A 100 -1.06 0.17 20.99
N LEU A 101 -0.47 0.10 19.80
CA LEU A 101 0.97 0.13 19.57
C LEU A 101 1.33 1.27 18.63
N THR A 102 2.33 2.08 18.99
CA THR A 102 2.82 3.19 18.16
C THR A 102 4.28 2.95 17.80
N TYR A 103 4.57 2.94 16.50
CA TYR A 103 5.92 2.91 15.97
C TYR A 103 6.22 4.23 15.27
N THR A 104 7.41 4.76 15.46
CA THR A 104 7.85 6.01 14.81
C THR A 104 9.20 5.83 14.15
N SER A 105 9.57 6.75 13.27
CA SER A 105 10.93 6.85 12.74
C SER A 105 11.46 8.27 12.98
N PRO A 106 12.68 8.42 13.54
CA PRO A 106 13.26 9.73 13.80
C PRO A 106 13.24 10.65 12.57
N ASP A 107 13.03 11.94 12.83
CA ASP A 107 13.08 13.00 11.83
C ASP A 107 14.40 13.76 11.99
N LYS A 108 15.25 13.71 10.97
CA LYS A 108 16.55 14.41 10.94
C LYS A 108 16.46 15.80 10.30
N GLY A 109 15.24 16.31 10.08
CA GLY A 109 14.98 17.56 9.38
C GLY A 109 14.96 17.40 7.85
N ALA A 110 14.85 18.52 7.13
CA ALA A 110 14.79 18.52 5.67
C ALA A 110 16.14 18.16 5.04
N LEU A 111 16.28 16.91 4.58
CA LEU A 111 17.47 16.42 3.87
C LEU A 111 17.19 16.03 2.41
N PHE A 112 15.94 16.18 1.96
CA PHE A 112 15.49 15.74 0.63
C PHE A 112 16.15 16.51 -0.51
N ASP A 113 16.49 17.80 -0.31
CA ASP A 113 17.25 18.60 -1.28
C ASP A 113 18.68 18.07 -1.51
N ARG A 114 19.19 17.25 -0.58
CA ARG A 114 20.48 16.56 -0.67
C ARG A 114 20.32 15.11 -1.16
N GLY A 115 19.15 14.75 -1.69
CA GLY A 115 18.83 13.41 -2.17
C GLY A 115 18.48 12.39 -1.10
N ASN A 116 18.41 12.77 0.19
CA ASN A 116 18.06 11.86 1.27
C ASN A 116 16.60 12.10 1.71
N GLN A 117 15.70 11.23 1.27
CA GLN A 117 14.28 11.28 1.63
C GLN A 117 13.99 10.59 2.97
N GLN A 118 15.03 10.14 3.68
CA GLN A 118 14.97 9.43 4.95
C GLN A 118 13.95 8.28 4.90
N ARG A 119 13.89 7.55 3.78
CA ARG A 119 13.01 6.40 3.59
C ARG A 119 13.45 5.29 4.55
N VAL A 120 12.53 4.81 5.38
CA VAL A 120 12.74 3.67 6.27
C VAL A 120 11.66 2.65 5.99
N PHE A 121 12.04 1.49 5.48
CA PHE A 121 11.14 0.37 5.25
C PHE A 121 11.24 -0.59 6.43
N SER A 122 10.11 -0.88 7.07
CA SER A 122 10.05 -1.84 8.18
C SER A 122 8.87 -2.78 8.03
N THR A 123 8.98 -3.95 8.64
CA THR A 123 7.84 -4.84 8.84
C THR A 123 7.54 -4.92 10.33
N VAL A 124 6.28 -4.73 10.71
CA VAL A 124 5.75 -5.07 12.04
C VAL A 124 5.03 -6.40 11.90
N ALA A 125 5.37 -7.35 12.76
CA ALA A 125 4.75 -8.66 12.78
C ALA A 125 4.30 -9.00 14.20
N MET A 126 3.33 -9.91 14.31
CA MET A 126 2.80 -10.37 15.58
C MET A 126 2.77 -11.89 15.60
N ASP A 127 3.41 -12.47 16.61
CA ASP A 127 3.17 -13.84 17.01
C ASP A 127 2.05 -13.87 18.06
N MET A 128 1.36 -14.99 18.15
CA MET A 128 0.28 -15.22 19.09
C MET A 128 0.58 -16.45 19.94
N SER A 129 0.21 -16.43 21.20
CA SER A 129 0.27 -17.60 22.08
C SER A 129 -1.12 -17.87 22.65
N ALA A 130 -1.42 -19.14 22.92
CA ALA A 130 -2.57 -19.55 23.69
C ALA A 130 -2.13 -20.68 24.61
N SER A 131 -2.46 -20.60 25.89
CA SER A 131 -1.96 -21.56 26.88
C SER A 131 -2.89 -21.75 28.08
N SER A 132 -2.62 -22.81 28.81
CA SER A 132 -3.12 -23.12 30.15
C SER A 132 -1.92 -23.57 31.00
N PRO A 133 -2.04 -23.68 32.33
CA PRO A 133 -0.95 -24.19 33.17
C PRO A 133 -0.45 -25.59 32.77
N ASN A 134 -1.30 -26.41 32.14
CA ASN A 134 -1.00 -27.79 31.81
C ASN A 134 -0.75 -28.03 30.31
N SER A 135 -0.80 -26.98 29.47
CA SER A 135 -0.71 -27.15 28.01
C SER A 135 0.71 -27.08 27.47
N ALA A 136 0.97 -27.81 26.38
CA ALA A 136 2.13 -27.54 25.53
C ALA A 136 2.07 -26.13 24.89
N PRO A 137 3.21 -25.55 24.50
CA PRO A 137 3.24 -24.29 23.77
C PRO A 137 2.42 -24.34 22.48
N PHE A 138 1.69 -23.27 22.19
CA PHE A 138 0.96 -23.13 20.93
C PHE A 138 1.94 -22.96 19.75
N THR A 139 1.92 -23.88 18.80
CA THR A 139 2.88 -23.93 17.67
C THR A 139 2.42 -23.19 16.42
N GLY A 140 1.12 -22.96 16.25
CA GLY A 140 0.53 -22.24 15.11
C GLY A 140 0.57 -20.71 15.25
N GLY A 141 1.30 -20.21 16.24
CA GLY A 141 1.27 -18.82 16.65
C GLY A 141 2.25 -17.90 15.94
N SER A 142 3.12 -18.41 15.08
CA SER A 142 4.15 -17.56 14.48
C SER A 142 3.62 -16.74 13.31
N ASN A 143 3.97 -15.45 13.29
CA ASN A 143 3.74 -14.50 12.21
C ASN A 143 2.28 -14.49 11.71
N VAL A 144 1.34 -14.57 12.64
CA VAL A 144 -0.11 -14.57 12.32
C VAL A 144 -0.59 -13.21 11.80
N TYR A 145 0.23 -12.17 11.92
CA TYR A 145 0.04 -10.88 11.30
C TYR A 145 1.37 -10.28 10.85
N ASN A 146 1.35 -9.61 9.69
CA ASN A 146 2.46 -8.82 9.18
C ASN A 146 1.99 -7.55 8.45
N SER A 147 2.66 -6.44 8.70
CA SER A 147 2.43 -5.16 8.04
C SER A 147 3.74 -4.53 7.59
N SER A 148 3.84 -4.24 6.29
CA SER A 148 4.98 -3.56 5.70
C SER A 148 4.70 -2.06 5.61
N VAL A 149 5.57 -1.27 6.21
CA VAL A 149 5.41 0.17 6.40
C VAL A 149 6.64 0.89 5.83
N ARG A 150 6.41 2.06 5.22
CA ARG A 150 7.47 3.00 4.89
C ARG A 150 7.25 4.33 5.61
N TYR A 151 8.25 4.78 6.35
CA TYR A 151 8.38 6.15 6.86
C TYR A 151 9.25 6.95 5.90
N TYR A 152 8.96 8.24 5.75
CA TYR A 152 9.78 9.09 4.88
C TYR A 152 9.61 10.59 5.16
N TYR A 153 10.53 11.37 4.61
CA TYR A 153 10.52 12.83 4.52
C TYR A 153 10.96 13.22 3.09
N ALA A 154 10.01 13.44 2.19
CA ALA A 154 10.25 13.62 0.76
C ALA A 154 9.83 15.01 0.24
N GLY A 155 9.72 16.00 1.12
CA GLY A 155 9.35 17.37 0.73
C GLY A 155 7.95 17.44 0.10
N ASN A 156 7.72 18.41 -0.77
CA ASN A 156 6.42 18.66 -1.39
C ASN A 156 6.03 17.68 -2.52
N ILE A 157 6.77 16.58 -2.68
CA ILE A 157 6.54 15.61 -3.76
C ILE A 157 5.22 14.85 -3.57
N ALA A 158 4.79 14.63 -2.33
CA ALA A 158 3.52 13.96 -2.05
C ALA A 158 2.94 14.39 -0.69
N GLY A 159 1.77 15.06 -0.71
CA GLY A 159 1.07 15.54 0.48
C GLY A 159 1.95 16.50 1.30
N LYS A 160 1.89 16.37 2.64
CA LYS A 160 2.86 17.05 3.51
C LYS A 160 4.26 16.45 3.36
N HIS A 161 5.26 17.21 3.80
CA HIS A 161 6.67 16.88 3.65
C HIS A 161 7.12 15.50 4.15
N LYS A 162 6.44 14.94 5.15
CA LYS A 162 6.80 13.68 5.81
C LYS A 162 5.56 12.87 6.13
N GLY A 163 5.72 11.57 6.28
CA GLY A 163 4.58 10.71 6.58
C GLY A 163 4.93 9.22 6.62
N THR A 164 3.87 8.42 6.62
CA THR A 164 3.93 6.96 6.57
C THR A 164 2.92 6.40 5.58
N VAL A 165 3.23 5.24 5.03
CA VAL A 165 2.32 4.46 4.17
C VAL A 165 2.47 2.97 4.45
N PHE A 166 1.40 2.20 4.20
CA PHE A 166 1.47 0.74 4.10
C PHE A 166 1.91 0.35 2.68
N THR A 167 3.07 -0.26 2.54
CA THR A 167 3.68 -0.48 1.21
C THR A 167 3.05 -1.61 0.42
N LYS A 168 2.24 -2.45 1.08
CA LYS A 168 1.42 -3.49 0.41
C LYS A 168 0.03 -2.99 0.01
N ALA A 169 -0.35 -1.76 0.38
CA ALA A 169 -1.62 -1.20 -0.04
C ALA A 169 -1.63 -1.03 -1.56
N ARG A 170 -2.71 -1.48 -2.21
CA ARG A 170 -2.90 -1.30 -3.64
C ARG A 170 -3.51 0.06 -3.91
N VAL A 171 -2.66 1.02 -4.27
CA VAL A 171 -3.09 2.36 -4.69
C VAL A 171 -3.63 2.29 -6.11
N GLU A 172 -4.85 2.80 -6.32
CA GLU A 172 -5.48 2.87 -7.63
C GLU A 172 -5.92 4.30 -7.95
N LEU A 173 -5.53 4.80 -9.12
CA LEU A 173 -6.22 5.92 -9.76
C LEU A 173 -7.54 5.36 -10.33
N VAL A 174 -8.67 5.89 -9.86
CA VAL A 174 -9.99 5.50 -10.36
C VAL A 174 -10.58 6.64 -11.19
N MET A 175 -10.93 6.36 -12.43
CA MET A 175 -11.65 7.29 -13.32
C MET A 175 -12.89 6.60 -13.89
N SER A 176 -13.93 7.36 -14.20
CA SER A 176 -15.20 6.85 -14.71
C SER A 176 -15.49 7.38 -16.10
N GLN A 177 -15.97 6.52 -17.00
CA GLN A 177 -16.43 6.92 -18.33
C GLN A 177 -17.75 7.71 -18.30
N LYS A 178 -18.50 7.67 -17.18
CA LYS A 178 -19.69 8.48 -16.96
C LYS A 178 -19.41 9.82 -16.29
N ASP A 179 -18.19 10.07 -15.84
CA ASP A 179 -17.84 11.34 -15.23
C ASP A 179 -17.50 12.36 -16.32
N PRO A 180 -18.38 13.35 -16.58
CA PRO A 180 -18.22 14.25 -17.73
C PRO A 180 -16.99 15.15 -17.63
N ALA A 181 -16.32 15.20 -16.48
CA ALA A 181 -15.10 15.99 -16.32
C ALA A 181 -13.83 15.25 -16.77
N VAL A 182 -13.89 13.92 -16.97
CA VAL A 182 -12.73 13.08 -17.36
C VAL A 182 -13.12 11.89 -18.25
N ASN A 183 -14.28 11.95 -18.93
CA ASN A 183 -14.81 10.81 -19.67
C ASN A 183 -13.95 10.49 -20.91
N GLU A 184 -13.32 11.48 -21.53
CA GLU A 184 -12.42 11.26 -22.68
C GLU A 184 -11.10 10.63 -22.24
N SER A 185 -10.46 11.14 -21.17
CA SER A 185 -9.30 10.49 -20.53
C SER A 185 -9.64 9.06 -20.08
N ALA A 186 -10.77 8.86 -19.41
CA ALA A 186 -11.19 7.54 -18.95
C ALA A 186 -11.40 6.56 -20.11
N LEU A 187 -12.01 7.01 -21.21
CA LEU A 187 -12.19 6.20 -22.41
C LEU A 187 -10.85 5.89 -23.10
N HIS A 188 -9.93 6.86 -23.17
CA HIS A 188 -8.58 6.62 -23.70
C HIS A 188 -7.83 5.56 -22.91
N ILE A 189 -7.81 5.68 -21.57
CA ILE A 189 -7.17 4.72 -20.69
C ILE A 189 -7.86 3.35 -20.79
N TYR A 190 -9.20 3.32 -20.87
CA TYR A 190 -9.95 2.07 -21.06
C TYR A 190 -9.53 1.34 -22.33
N ASP A 191 -9.47 2.04 -23.45
CA ASP A 191 -9.04 1.46 -24.72
C ASP A 191 -7.57 1.04 -24.66
N ALA A 192 -6.69 1.83 -24.03
CA ALA A 192 -5.30 1.45 -23.86
C ALA A 192 -5.13 0.14 -23.05
N LEU A 193 -5.94 -0.05 -22.00
CA LEU A 193 -5.87 -1.23 -21.14
C LEU A 193 -6.56 -2.46 -21.74
N ASN A 194 -7.65 -2.29 -22.50
CA ASN A 194 -8.53 -3.39 -22.91
C ASN A 194 -8.59 -3.63 -24.42
N ARG A 195 -8.18 -2.64 -25.23
CA ARG A 195 -8.15 -2.67 -26.70
C ARG A 195 -6.88 -2.01 -27.23
N PRO A 196 -5.69 -2.37 -26.70
CA PRO A 196 -4.43 -1.68 -27.02
C PRO A 196 -4.13 -1.65 -28.51
N GLU A 197 -4.58 -2.65 -29.28
CA GLU A 197 -4.44 -2.70 -30.74
C GLU A 197 -5.12 -1.53 -31.47
N ARG A 198 -6.13 -0.91 -30.84
CA ARG A 198 -6.87 0.25 -31.37
C ARG A 198 -6.25 1.59 -30.96
N THR A 199 -5.08 1.58 -30.33
CA THR A 199 -4.42 2.79 -29.87
C THR A 199 -3.06 2.99 -30.51
N PHE A 200 -2.60 4.24 -30.55
CA PHE A 200 -1.38 4.62 -31.27
C PHE A 200 -0.18 4.77 -30.32
N PRO A 201 1.02 4.28 -30.66
CA PRO A 201 1.35 3.54 -31.88
C PRO A 201 0.69 2.15 -31.92
N SER A 202 0.09 1.78 -33.05
CA SER A 202 -0.62 0.50 -33.19
C SER A 202 0.31 -0.59 -33.73
N TRP A 203 0.27 -1.77 -33.13
CA TRP A 203 0.99 -2.96 -33.58
C TRP A 203 0.34 -4.26 -33.06
N PRO A 204 0.46 -5.40 -33.77
CA PRO A 204 -0.17 -6.66 -33.36
C PRO A 204 0.40 -7.23 -32.05
N GLY A 205 -0.46 -7.58 -31.10
CA GLY A 205 -0.05 -8.13 -29.80
C GLY A 205 0.36 -7.08 -28.76
N LYS A 206 0.08 -5.81 -29.03
CA LYS A 206 0.31 -4.70 -28.09
C LYS A 206 -0.35 -4.98 -26.76
N SER A 207 0.36 -4.67 -25.69
CA SER A 207 -0.17 -4.64 -24.33
C SER A 207 0.35 -3.40 -23.62
N ILE A 208 -0.47 -2.82 -22.74
CA ILE A 208 -0.13 -1.60 -22.01
C ILE A 208 -0.31 -1.87 -20.51
N PRO A 209 0.67 -1.54 -19.64
CA PRO A 209 0.58 -1.78 -18.21
C PRO A 209 -0.41 -0.81 -17.53
N GLY A 210 -0.78 -1.12 -16.29
CA GLY A 210 -1.52 -0.24 -15.39
C GLY A 210 -2.67 -0.90 -14.65
N SER A 211 -3.25 -1.97 -15.17
CA SER A 211 -4.29 -2.76 -14.47
C SER A 211 -3.72 -3.96 -13.71
N LYS A 212 -2.95 -4.81 -14.40
CA LYS A 212 -2.30 -6.01 -13.84
C LYS A 212 -0.83 -5.77 -13.48
N GLU A 213 -0.10 -5.16 -14.39
CA GLU A 213 1.26 -4.65 -14.17
C GLU A 213 1.16 -3.23 -13.59
N PRO A 214 1.86 -2.87 -12.49
CA PRO A 214 1.79 -1.53 -11.94
C PRO A 214 2.50 -0.51 -12.84
N LEU A 215 2.03 0.73 -12.80
CA LEU A 215 2.80 1.90 -13.21
C LEU A 215 3.67 2.36 -12.04
N ARG A 216 4.84 2.93 -12.31
CA ARG A 216 5.73 3.49 -11.29
C ARG A 216 5.91 4.97 -11.50
N ARG A 217 5.60 5.77 -10.47
CA ARG A 217 5.71 7.23 -10.56
C ARG A 217 7.15 7.66 -10.88
N VAL A 218 7.28 8.66 -11.72
CA VAL A 218 8.50 9.43 -11.99
C VAL A 218 8.26 10.85 -11.51
N VAL A 219 9.21 11.41 -10.76
CA VAL A 219 9.15 12.80 -10.26
C VAL A 219 10.19 13.71 -10.91
N ASP A 220 11.21 13.15 -11.55
CA ASP A 220 12.24 13.92 -12.26
C ASP A 220 11.64 14.70 -13.44
N PRO A 221 11.67 16.05 -13.43
CA PRO A 221 11.06 16.85 -14.48
C PRO A 221 11.65 16.59 -15.88
N GLY A 222 12.94 16.28 -15.96
CA GLY A 222 13.61 15.99 -17.23
C GLY A 222 13.06 14.71 -17.87
N SER A 223 12.85 13.66 -17.07
CA SER A 223 12.27 12.39 -17.52
C SER A 223 10.81 12.54 -17.92
N ILE A 224 10.02 13.29 -17.13
CA ILE A 224 8.63 13.62 -17.46
C ILE A 224 8.55 14.34 -18.80
N GLU A 225 9.39 15.35 -19.01
CA GLU A 225 9.36 16.13 -20.25
C GLU A 225 9.80 15.30 -21.46
N LYS A 226 10.76 14.39 -21.31
CA LYS A 226 11.14 13.46 -22.39
C LYS A 226 9.98 12.54 -22.79
N ASN A 227 9.25 12.00 -21.82
CA ASN A 227 8.03 11.23 -22.09
C ASN A 227 7.00 12.07 -22.85
N ARG A 228 6.68 13.26 -22.33
CA ARG A 228 5.70 14.16 -22.95
C ARG A 228 6.07 14.52 -24.39
N LYS A 229 7.33 14.87 -24.64
CA LYS A 229 7.82 15.20 -26.00
C LYS A 229 7.66 14.03 -26.96
N LYS A 230 7.97 12.80 -26.54
CA LYS A 230 7.80 11.63 -27.39
C LYS A 230 6.32 11.34 -27.68
N SER A 231 5.44 11.48 -26.69
CA SER A 231 3.99 11.29 -26.89
C SER A 231 3.42 12.35 -27.85
N ILE A 232 3.77 13.63 -27.66
CA ILE A 232 3.39 14.72 -28.57
C ILE A 232 3.87 14.45 -30.00
N SER A 233 5.10 13.96 -30.17
CA SER A 233 5.61 13.58 -31.49
C SER A 233 4.77 12.48 -32.14
N GLU A 234 4.31 11.50 -31.36
CA GLU A 234 3.44 10.43 -31.88
C GLU A 234 2.05 10.97 -32.22
N CYS A 235 1.47 11.86 -31.39
CA CYS A 235 0.22 12.55 -31.73
C CYS A 235 0.33 13.31 -33.06
N LYS A 236 1.40 14.10 -33.24
CA LYS A 236 1.62 14.87 -34.47
C LYS A 236 1.80 13.98 -35.70
N LYS A 237 2.38 12.79 -35.52
CA LYS A 237 2.51 11.80 -36.59
C LYS A 237 1.16 11.24 -37.03
N VAL A 238 0.21 11.07 -36.11
CA VAL A 238 -1.10 10.47 -36.40
C VAL A 238 -2.13 11.51 -36.86
N TRP A 239 -2.19 12.67 -36.21
CA TRP A 239 -3.24 13.69 -36.45
C TRP A 239 -2.73 14.99 -37.07
N GLY A 240 -1.41 15.13 -37.27
CA GLY A 240 -0.82 16.39 -37.73
C GLY A 240 -0.76 17.45 -36.63
N ASP A 241 -0.67 18.72 -37.04
CA ASP A 241 -0.72 19.83 -36.08
C ASP A 241 -2.16 20.05 -35.60
N TYR A 242 -2.33 20.14 -34.28
CA TYR A 242 -3.61 20.32 -33.60
C TYR A 242 -3.65 21.63 -32.81
N ALA A 243 -2.68 22.53 -33.04
CA ALA A 243 -2.69 23.88 -32.47
C ALA A 243 -4.00 24.62 -32.80
N GLY A 244 -4.59 25.28 -31.80
CA GLY A 244 -5.83 26.04 -31.96
C GLY A 244 -7.12 25.21 -32.01
N SER A 245 -7.04 23.86 -31.99
CA SER A 245 -8.22 22.99 -32.02
C SER A 245 -8.98 22.89 -30.69
N GLY A 246 -8.35 23.30 -29.59
CA GLY A 246 -8.85 23.04 -28.22
C GLY A 246 -8.54 21.62 -27.71
N LEU A 247 -7.98 20.75 -28.56
CA LEU A 247 -7.57 19.40 -28.19
C LEU A 247 -6.14 19.37 -27.64
N GLU A 248 -5.88 18.42 -26.75
CA GLU A 248 -4.56 18.11 -26.22
C GLU A 248 -4.21 16.64 -26.47
N CYS A 249 -2.91 16.34 -26.54
CA CYS A 249 -2.42 14.98 -26.66
C CYS A 249 -2.41 14.32 -25.28
N ASP A 250 -3.37 13.45 -25.01
CA ASP A 250 -3.37 12.59 -23.84
C ASP A 250 -2.49 11.36 -24.09
N GLU A 251 -1.86 10.88 -23.02
CA GLU A 251 -0.82 9.85 -23.07
C GLU A 251 -1.01 8.82 -21.95
N TYR A 252 -0.95 7.54 -22.32
CA TYR A 252 -1.05 6.45 -21.37
C TYR A 252 -0.09 5.29 -21.72
N PRO A 253 0.82 4.86 -20.83
CA PRO A 253 1.02 5.35 -19.47
C PRO A 253 1.48 6.82 -19.42
N PHE A 254 1.17 7.50 -18.32
CA PHE A 254 1.36 8.94 -18.16
C PHE A 254 2.84 9.35 -18.27
N ALA A 255 3.16 10.59 -18.68
CA ALA A 255 4.55 11.05 -18.68
C ALA A 255 5.23 11.00 -17.31
N SER A 256 4.45 11.07 -16.24
CA SER A 256 4.92 10.90 -14.85
C SER A 256 5.10 9.43 -14.45
N THR A 257 5.37 8.53 -15.39
CA THR A 257 5.60 7.10 -15.10
C THR A 257 6.83 6.53 -15.81
N LYS A 258 7.46 5.51 -15.20
CA LYS A 258 8.60 4.79 -15.78
C LYS A 258 8.19 3.99 -17.02
N GLU A 259 6.93 3.59 -17.06
CA GLU A 259 6.28 2.89 -18.16
C GLU A 259 5.79 3.84 -19.28
N GLY A 260 6.07 5.15 -19.17
CA GLY A 260 5.75 6.13 -20.19
C GLY A 260 6.47 5.91 -21.52
N SER A 261 6.17 6.76 -22.49
CA SER A 261 6.52 6.56 -23.90
C SER A 261 8.02 6.37 -24.18
N THR A 262 8.93 6.89 -23.34
CA THR A 262 10.38 6.73 -23.54
C THR A 262 10.96 5.41 -23.03
N LYS A 263 10.15 4.52 -22.44
CA LYS A 263 10.60 3.19 -21.97
C LYS A 263 11.26 2.34 -23.05
N GLY A 264 10.92 2.57 -24.32
CA GLY A 264 11.56 1.93 -25.47
C GLY A 264 10.89 0.65 -25.96
N ASP A 265 9.76 0.26 -25.37
CA ASP A 265 8.99 -0.94 -25.73
C ASP A 265 7.72 -0.64 -26.56
N ASN A 266 7.43 0.65 -26.83
CA ASN A 266 6.23 1.13 -27.51
C ASN A 266 4.90 0.63 -26.88
N ARG A 267 4.92 0.28 -25.58
CA ARG A 267 3.74 -0.12 -24.79
C ARG A 267 3.03 1.11 -24.21
N PHE A 268 2.76 2.11 -25.06
CA PHE A 268 2.03 3.32 -24.71
C PHE A 268 0.98 3.64 -25.76
N SER A 269 0.11 4.59 -25.43
CA SER A 269 -1.05 5.02 -26.18
C SER A 269 -1.09 6.54 -26.17
N VAL A 270 -1.42 7.14 -27.30
CA VAL A 270 -1.75 8.55 -27.39
C VAL A 270 -3.10 8.75 -28.05
N ARG A 271 -3.79 9.84 -27.68
CA ARG A 271 -5.07 10.24 -28.25
C ARG A 271 -5.25 11.75 -28.11
N LEU A 272 -5.79 12.40 -29.15
CA LEU A 272 -6.29 13.76 -28.99
C LEU A 272 -7.64 13.73 -28.28
N ILE A 273 -7.74 14.48 -27.19
CA ILE A 273 -8.98 14.65 -26.39
C ILE A 273 -9.18 16.14 -26.05
N ASP A 274 -10.36 16.51 -25.57
CA ASP A 274 -10.63 17.88 -25.10
C ASP A 274 -9.63 18.31 -24.02
N GLY A 275 -9.06 19.51 -24.17
CA GLY A 275 -8.02 19.98 -23.25
C GLY A 275 -8.52 20.22 -21.81
N LYS A 276 -9.80 20.50 -21.58
CA LYS A 276 -10.32 20.62 -20.20
C LYS A 276 -10.42 19.25 -19.55
N ASP A 277 -10.89 18.23 -20.27
CA ASP A 277 -10.93 16.84 -19.82
C ASP A 277 -9.51 16.36 -19.46
N ASN A 278 -8.55 16.53 -20.39
CA ASN A 278 -7.16 16.11 -20.21
C ASN A 278 -6.51 16.74 -18.96
N ARG A 279 -6.67 18.05 -18.78
CA ARG A 279 -6.16 18.76 -17.60
C ARG A 279 -6.79 18.24 -16.31
N LYS A 280 -8.10 17.97 -16.32
CA LYS A 280 -8.78 17.40 -15.15
C LYS A 280 -8.34 15.96 -14.86
N GLY A 281 -8.06 15.17 -15.89
CA GLY A 281 -7.41 13.86 -15.76
C GLY A 281 -6.06 13.95 -15.06
N GLY A 282 -5.22 14.92 -15.48
CA GLY A 282 -3.94 15.23 -14.84
C GLY A 282 -4.07 15.68 -13.37
N GLU A 283 -5.08 16.48 -13.04
CA GLU A 283 -5.38 16.86 -11.65
C GLU A 283 -5.71 15.64 -10.78
N ARG A 284 -6.58 14.72 -11.25
CA ARG A 284 -6.92 13.49 -10.51
C ARG A 284 -5.73 12.57 -10.31
N LEU A 285 -4.84 12.49 -11.30
CA LEU A 285 -3.59 11.76 -11.17
C LEU A 285 -2.72 12.37 -10.05
N ASN A 286 -2.59 13.70 -10.03
CA ASN A 286 -1.83 14.39 -8.99
C ASN A 286 -2.47 14.26 -7.59
N GLU A 287 -3.80 14.32 -7.50
CA GLU A 287 -4.53 14.02 -6.26
C GLU A 287 -4.26 12.60 -5.79
N THR A 288 -4.28 11.60 -6.69
CA THR A 288 -3.95 10.21 -6.36
C THR A 288 -2.54 10.10 -5.79
N TYR A 289 -1.56 10.77 -6.43
CA TYR A 289 -0.18 10.78 -5.94
C TYR A 289 -0.04 11.40 -4.55
N THR A 290 -0.72 12.52 -4.29
CA THR A 290 -0.59 13.27 -3.04
C THR A 290 -1.35 12.62 -1.89
N LEU A 291 -2.62 12.23 -2.10
CA LEU A 291 -3.45 11.57 -1.08
C LEU A 291 -2.91 10.21 -0.67
N ASN A 292 -2.39 9.44 -1.62
CA ASN A 292 -1.82 8.10 -1.36
C ASN A 292 -0.32 8.12 -1.17
N ARG A 293 0.30 9.32 -1.13
CA ARG A 293 1.70 9.46 -0.73
C ARG A 293 2.66 8.66 -1.64
N VAL A 294 2.35 8.59 -2.94
CA VAL A 294 3.11 7.85 -3.98
C VAL A 294 4.37 8.64 -4.32
N LEU A 295 5.55 8.12 -3.99
CA LEU A 295 6.84 8.75 -4.29
C LEU A 295 7.46 8.20 -5.57
N ASP A 296 8.62 8.76 -5.95
CA ASP A 296 9.39 8.25 -7.07
C ASP A 296 9.68 6.76 -6.94
N GLY A 297 9.33 6.02 -8.00
CA GLY A 297 9.46 4.57 -8.11
C GLY A 297 8.32 3.77 -7.48
N ASP A 298 7.44 4.39 -6.70
CA ASP A 298 6.34 3.67 -6.05
C ASP A 298 5.33 3.15 -7.09
N PRO A 299 4.84 1.91 -6.92
CA PRO A 299 3.85 1.34 -7.79
C PRO A 299 2.44 1.89 -7.50
N PHE A 300 1.65 2.08 -8.55
CA PHE A 300 0.22 2.33 -8.49
C PHE A 300 -0.47 1.70 -9.71
N TYR A 301 -1.79 1.55 -9.62
CA TYR A 301 -2.61 0.96 -10.67
C TYR A 301 -3.67 1.94 -11.15
N VAL A 302 -4.34 1.61 -12.25
CA VAL A 302 -5.42 2.40 -12.81
C VAL A 302 -6.63 1.50 -13.02
N LYS A 303 -7.79 2.00 -12.62
CA LYS A 303 -9.07 1.32 -12.75
C LYS A 303 -10.06 2.26 -13.43
N ILE A 304 -10.61 1.81 -14.56
CA ILE A 304 -11.69 2.53 -15.23
C ILE A 304 -13.02 1.89 -14.85
N THR A 305 -13.97 2.71 -14.43
CA THR A 305 -15.35 2.30 -14.17
C THR A 305 -16.28 2.84 -15.25
N ASN A 306 -17.45 2.20 -15.38
CA ASN A 306 -18.53 2.65 -16.27
C ASN A 306 -19.53 3.47 -15.48
#